data_AF-A0A136N9W8-F1
#
_entry.id   AF-A0A136N9W8-F1
#
_cell.length_a   1.000
_cell.length_b   1.000
_cell.length_c   1.000
_cell.angle_alpha   90.00
_cell.angle_beta   90.00
_cell.angle_gamma   90.00
#
_symmetry.space_group_name_H-M   'P 1'
#
loop_
_entity.id
_entity.type
_entity.pdbx_description
1 polymer ?
#
loop_
_entity_poly.entity_id
_entity_poly.type
_entity_poly.pdbx_seq_one_letter_code
_entity_poly.pdbx_strand_id
1 'polypeptide(L)'
;MDFYYQSLVIYLLFFAAYVIIRGTTGESFRLLYNDPIFYILILFIVIFLFIVIVNLIRAPKIILKDDRIIFRNRFGEREVLFSDILNVKIGRRRKRDEEMTYRIIKLKLKNRRKQLRIRANDFERGGELINEFLKIKQPAEKLQG
;
A
#
# COMPACT_ATOMS: atom_id res chain seq x y z
N MET A 1 -0.56 0.72 -4.69
CA MET A 1 -1.51 1.71 -4.14
C MET A 1 -2.55 2.16 -5.16
N ASP A 2 -2.35 1.83 -6.44
CA ASP A 2 -3.10 2.36 -7.57
C ASP A 2 -4.60 2.07 -7.52
N PHE A 3 -5.02 0.92 -6.98
CA PHE A 3 -6.45 0.58 -6.87
C PHE A 3 -7.25 1.62 -6.07
N TYR A 4 -6.77 2.07 -4.91
CA TYR A 4 -7.51 3.04 -4.08
C TYR A 4 -7.59 4.42 -4.74
N TYR A 5 -6.51 4.84 -5.43
CA TYR A 5 -6.49 6.09 -6.20
C TYR A 5 -7.42 5.99 -7.41
N GLN A 6 -7.37 4.89 -8.17
CA GLN A 6 -8.26 4.64 -9.30
C GLN A 6 -9.73 4.62 -8.87
N SER A 7 -10.06 3.93 -7.78
CA SER A 7 -11.40 3.94 -7.23
C SER A 7 -11.85 5.33 -6.81
N LEU A 8 -11.01 6.10 -6.11
CA LEU A 8 -11.34 7.49 -5.73
C LEU A 8 -11.67 8.35 -6.96
N VAL A 9 -10.85 8.26 -8.01
CA VAL A 9 -11.09 8.99 -9.27
C VAL A 9 -12.40 8.57 -9.91
N ILE A 10 -12.69 7.27 -9.98
CA ILE A 10 -13.96 6.76 -10.51
C ILE A 10 -15.15 7.31 -9.70
N TYR A 11 -15.10 7.24 -8.37
CA TYR A 11 -16.18 7.79 -7.52
C TYR A 11 -16.36 9.29 -7.69
N LEU A 12 -15.27 10.06 -7.86
CA LEU A 12 -15.34 11.49 -8.15
C LEU A 12 -15.98 11.77 -9.52
N LEU A 13 -15.65 10.99 -10.54
CA LEU A 13 -16.27 11.11 -11.87
C LEU A 13 -17.76 10.79 -11.83
N PHE A 14 -18.15 9.71 -11.16
CA PHE A 14 -19.56 9.35 -10.96
C PHE A 14 -20.32 10.44 -10.20
N PHE A 15 -19.72 11.00 -9.15
CA PHE A 15 -20.31 12.08 -8.39
C PHE A 15 -20.48 13.35 -9.22
N ALA A 16 -19.46 13.74 -9.99
CA ALA A 16 -19.54 14.88 -10.90
C ALA A 16 -20.66 14.69 -11.94
N ALA A 17 -20.74 13.50 -12.57
CA ALA A 17 -21.80 13.17 -13.52
C ALA A 17 -23.19 13.23 -12.85
N TYR A 18 -23.35 12.66 -11.66
CA TYR A 18 -24.60 12.69 -10.90
C TYR A 18 -25.06 14.12 -10.60
N VAL A 19 -24.15 14.99 -10.13
CA VAL A 19 -24.46 16.40 -9.84
C VAL A 19 -24.83 17.17 -11.11
N ILE A 20 -24.14 16.94 -12.22
CA ILE A 20 -24.47 17.58 -13.51
C ILE A 20 -25.86 17.16 -13.96
N ILE A 21 -26.17 15.86 -13.97
CA ILE A 21 -27.48 15.34 -14.40
C ILE A 21 -28.60 15.95 -13.55
N ARG A 22 -28.49 15.85 -12.22
CA ARG A 22 -29.47 16.42 -11.28
C ARG A 22 -29.60 17.95 -11.39
N GLY A 23 -28.49 18.65 -11.66
CA GLY A 23 -28.47 20.10 -11.87
C GLY A 23 -29.15 20.52 -13.18
N THR A 24 -29.02 19.72 -14.25
CA THR A 24 -29.66 20.00 -15.54
C THR A 24 -31.15 19.72 -15.57
N THR A 25 -31.66 18.85 -14.69
CA THR A 25 -33.10 18.54 -14.59
C THR A 25 -33.95 19.64 -13.93
N GLY A 26 -33.35 20.78 -13.56
CA GLY A 26 -34.09 21.92 -12.98
C GLY A 26 -34.60 21.70 -11.56
N GLU A 27 -34.24 20.56 -10.96
CA GLU A 27 -34.54 20.27 -9.56
C GLU A 27 -33.75 21.22 -8.66
N SER A 28 -34.44 21.93 -7.78
CA SER A 28 -33.79 22.81 -6.80
C SER A 28 -32.79 22.02 -5.97
N PHE A 29 -31.60 22.56 -5.69
CA PHE A 29 -30.54 21.89 -4.91
C PHE A 29 -31.02 21.27 -3.58
N ARG A 30 -32.15 21.72 -3.03
CA ARG A 30 -32.82 21.11 -1.86
C ARG A 30 -33.21 19.64 -2.07
N LEU A 31 -33.56 19.23 -3.28
CA LEU A 31 -33.88 17.82 -3.59
C LEU A 31 -32.64 16.93 -3.51
N LEU A 32 -31.46 17.46 -3.82
CA LEU A 32 -30.19 16.74 -3.72
C LEU A 32 -29.88 16.31 -2.28
N TYR A 33 -30.19 17.17 -1.30
CA TYR A 33 -30.03 16.87 0.13
C TYR A 33 -31.03 15.85 0.67
N ASN A 34 -32.11 15.57 -0.07
CA ASN A 34 -33.08 14.54 0.30
C ASN A 34 -32.82 13.21 -0.41
N ASP A 35 -31.85 13.15 -1.34
CA ASP A 35 -31.53 11.93 -2.07
C ASP A 35 -30.54 11.06 -1.26
N PRO A 36 -30.94 9.84 -0.84
CA PRO A 36 -30.04 8.91 -0.14
C PRO A 36 -28.78 8.56 -0.95
N ILE A 37 -28.87 8.58 -2.29
CA ILE A 37 -27.76 8.25 -3.19
C ILE A 37 -26.63 9.27 -3.04
N PHE A 38 -26.97 10.55 -2.85
CA PHE A 38 -26.00 11.63 -2.66
C PHE A 38 -25.13 11.39 -1.42
N TYR A 39 -25.74 11.01 -0.29
CA TYR A 39 -25.01 10.71 0.94
C TYR A 39 -24.13 9.47 0.82
N ILE A 40 -24.59 8.44 0.11
CA ILE A 40 -23.79 7.22 -0.14
C ILE A 40 -22.54 7.59 -0.95
N LEU A 41 -22.69 8.39 -2.02
CA LEU A 41 -21.55 8.84 -2.84
C LEU A 41 -20.54 9.65 -2.02
N ILE A 42 -21.01 10.63 -1.23
CA ILE A 42 -20.14 11.42 -0.36
C ILE A 42 -19.42 10.53 0.64
N LEU A 43 -20.12 9.57 1.26
CA LEU A 43 -19.52 8.65 2.22
C LEU A 43 -18.36 7.87 1.58
N PHE A 44 -18.55 7.33 0.37
CA PHE A 44 -17.48 6.65 -0.35
C PHE A 44 -16.31 7.59 -0.64
N ILE A 45 -16.57 8.79 -1.16
CA ILE A 45 -15.52 9.79 -1.44
C ILE A 45 -14.71 10.09 -0.17
N VAL A 46 -15.38 10.33 0.96
CA VAL A 46 -14.74 10.63 2.24
C VAL A 46 -13.89 9.46 2.73
N ILE A 47 -14.39 8.23 2.65
CA ILE A 47 -13.63 7.02 3.05
C ILE A 47 -12.37 6.87 2.19
N PHE A 48 -12.49 6.96 0.86
CA PHE A 48 -11.37 6.81 -0.04
C PHE A 48 -10.36 7.96 0.10
N LEU A 49 -10.84 9.19 0.28
CA LEU A 49 -9.99 10.35 0.56
C LEU A 49 -9.20 10.15 1.86
N PHE A 50 -9.86 9.68 2.92
CA PHE A 50 -9.20 9.38 4.19
C PHE A 50 -8.11 8.32 4.03
N ILE A 51 -8.38 7.23 3.30
CA ILE A 51 -7.39 6.18 3.02
C ILE A 51 -6.18 6.76 2.28
N VAL A 52 -6.42 7.57 1.25
CA VAL A 52 -5.35 8.22 0.47
C VAL A 52 -4.52 9.16 1.33
N ILE A 53 -5.16 10.00 2.15
CA ILE A 53 -4.46 10.93 3.06
C ILE A 53 -3.61 10.16 4.07
N VAL A 54 -4.17 9.14 4.74
CA VAL A 54 -3.42 8.32 5.71
C VAL A 54 -2.20 7.67 5.06
N ASN A 55 -2.35 7.22 3.82
CA ASN A 55 -1.27 6.60 3.07
C ASN A 55 -0.16 7.62 2.70
N LEU A 56 -0.56 8.78 2.19
CA LEU A 56 0.36 9.87 1.86
C LEU A 56 1.14 10.34 3.09
N ILE A 57 0.48 10.42 4.26
CA ILE A 57 1.13 10.80 5.51
C ILE A 57 2.10 9.70 5.99
N ARG A 58 1.77 8.42 5.79
CA ARG A 58 2.60 7.30 6.23
C ARG A 58 3.88 7.14 5.42
N ALA A 59 3.89 7.48 4.13
CA ALA A 59 5.06 7.48 3.22
C ALA A 59 6.21 6.55 3.66
N PRO A 60 5.97 5.21 3.75
CA PRO A 60 6.93 4.30 4.38
C PRO A 60 8.21 4.27 3.54
N LYS A 61 9.35 4.53 4.17
CA LYS A 61 10.67 4.43 3.57
C LYS A 61 11.42 3.27 4.21
N ILE A 62 12.03 2.44 3.38
CA ILE A 62 12.96 1.42 3.82
C ILE A 62 14.35 1.87 3.41
N ILE A 63 15.22 2.04 4.40
CA ILE A 63 16.63 2.33 4.18
C ILE A 63 17.39 1.05 4.56
N LEU A 64 18.07 0.46 3.58
CA LEU A 64 19.00 -0.62 3.85
C LEU A 64 20.38 -0.04 4.13
N LYS A 65 20.98 -0.45 5.24
CA LYS A 65 22.40 -0.25 5.58
C LYS A 65 23.09 -1.60 5.66
N ASP A 66 24.42 -1.61 5.72
CA ASP A 66 25.24 -2.83 5.66
C ASP A 66 24.96 -3.86 6.78
N ASP A 67 24.46 -3.41 7.93
CA ASP A 67 24.19 -4.27 9.09
C ASP A 67 22.72 -4.21 9.58
N ARG A 68 21.91 -3.30 9.02
CA ARG A 68 20.53 -3.08 9.50
C ARG A 68 19.57 -2.55 8.45
N ILE A 69 18.30 -2.87 8.65
CA ILE A 69 17.16 -2.33 7.89
C ILE A 69 16.45 -1.31 8.75
N ILE A 70 16.33 -0.08 8.26
CA ILE A 70 15.60 0.99 8.93
C ILE A 70 14.26 1.18 8.23
N PHE A 71 13.19 0.86 8.94
CA PHE A 71 11.82 1.17 8.54
C PHE A 71 11.48 2.55 9.08
N ARG A 72 11.49 3.57 8.21
CA ARG A 72 11.13 4.94 8.55
C ARG A 72 9.71 5.25 8.08
N ASN A 73 8.92 5.83 8.95
CA ASN A 73 7.64 6.45 8.67
C ASN A 73 7.66 7.87 9.26
N ARG A 74 6.76 8.76 8.83
CA ARG A 74 6.58 10.09 9.42
C ARG A 74 6.32 10.05 10.94
N PHE A 75 5.76 8.94 11.45
CA PHE A 75 5.47 8.75 12.87
C PHE A 75 6.58 8.05 13.68
N GLY A 76 7.69 7.66 13.05
CA GLY A 76 8.79 7.03 13.77
C GLY A 76 9.71 6.19 12.90
N GLU A 77 10.88 5.90 13.44
CA GLU A 77 11.87 5.01 12.86
C GLU A 77 11.96 3.72 13.66
N ARG A 78 12.09 2.60 12.96
CA ARG A 78 12.33 1.30 13.56
C ARG A 78 13.49 0.62 12.85
N GLU A 79 14.55 0.36 13.60
CA GLU A 79 15.69 -0.39 13.11
C GLU A 79 15.50 -1.90 13.36
N VAL A 80 15.99 -2.70 12.43
CA VAL A 80 16.04 -4.17 12.51
C VAL A 80 17.42 -4.61 12.06
N LEU A 81 18.22 -5.18 12.95
CA LEU A 81 19.54 -5.73 12.63
C LEU A 81 19.39 -6.98 11.75
N PHE A 82 20.34 -7.21 10.84
CA PHE A 82 20.32 -8.42 10.03
C PHE A 82 20.48 -9.70 10.87
N SER A 83 21.21 -9.62 11.98
CA SER A 83 21.34 -10.71 12.97
C SER A 83 20.01 -11.16 13.58
N ASP A 84 19.00 -10.28 13.60
CA ASP A 84 17.68 -10.60 14.15
C ASP A 84 16.75 -11.25 13.13
N ILE A 85 17.16 -11.31 11.86
CA ILE A 85 16.36 -11.88 10.77
C ILE A 85 16.59 -13.39 10.71
N LEU A 86 15.60 -14.16 11.16
CA LEU A 86 15.66 -15.62 11.15
C LEU A 86 15.38 -16.20 9.75
N ASN A 87 14.50 -15.55 8.98
CA ASN A 87 14.10 -16.07 7.68
C ASN A 87 13.50 -14.95 6.81
N VAL A 88 13.88 -14.95 5.52
CA VAL A 88 13.32 -14.11 4.47
C VAL A 88 12.57 -14.98 3.46
N LYS A 89 11.24 -14.91 3.46
CA LYS A 89 10.40 -15.58 2.45
C LYS A 89 9.85 -14.57 1.46
N ILE A 90 10.18 -14.74 0.19
CA ILE A 90 9.61 -13.93 -0.90
C ILE A 90 8.52 -14.74 -1.58
N GLY A 91 7.29 -14.22 -1.62
CA GLY A 91 6.16 -14.89 -2.27
C GLY A 91 6.43 -15.10 -3.77
N ARG A 92 6.26 -16.34 -4.27
CA ARG A 92 6.51 -16.70 -5.67
C ARG A 92 5.39 -16.23 -6.62
N ARG A 93 5.81 -15.90 -7.83
CA ARG A 93 5.02 -15.55 -9.03
C ARG A 93 4.04 -16.69 -9.39
N ARG A 94 2.77 -16.40 -9.64
CA ARG A 94 1.96 -17.25 -10.54
C ARG A 94 2.34 -16.83 -11.97
N LYS A 95 2.71 -17.81 -12.79
CA LYS A 95 3.48 -17.67 -14.04
C LYS A 95 2.73 -16.95 -15.20
N ARG A 96 1.54 -16.38 -14.98
CA ARG A 96 0.59 -16.11 -16.09
C ARG A 96 0.53 -14.67 -16.59
N ASP A 97 0.77 -13.65 -15.77
CA ASP A 97 0.63 -12.27 -16.25
C ASP A 97 1.94 -11.49 -16.11
N GLU A 98 2.40 -11.03 -17.26
CA GLU A 98 3.31 -9.90 -17.39
C GLU A 98 2.56 -8.66 -16.91
N GLU A 99 3.30 -7.76 -16.26
CA GLU A 99 2.83 -6.49 -15.67
C GLU A 99 2.21 -6.59 -14.26
N MET A 100 2.84 -5.86 -13.32
CA MET A 100 2.44 -5.64 -11.92
C MET A 100 2.68 -6.79 -10.92
N THR A 101 3.95 -6.94 -10.58
CA THR A 101 4.50 -8.00 -9.72
C THR A 101 4.21 -7.78 -8.23
N TYR A 102 3.08 -8.28 -7.73
CA TYR A 102 2.81 -8.37 -6.28
C TYR A 102 3.80 -9.32 -5.58
N ARG A 103 4.97 -8.84 -5.18
CA ARG A 103 5.92 -9.59 -4.36
C ARG A 103 5.82 -9.14 -2.90
N ILE A 104 5.28 -10.03 -2.07
CA ILE A 104 5.25 -9.86 -0.63
C ILE A 104 6.53 -10.48 -0.07
N ILE A 105 7.36 -9.65 0.55
CA ILE A 105 8.54 -10.05 1.32
C ILE A 105 8.09 -10.27 2.76
N LYS A 106 8.24 -11.48 3.27
CA LYS A 106 7.90 -11.88 4.64
C LYS A 106 9.19 -12.08 5.42
N LEU A 107 9.42 -11.26 6.45
CA LEU A 107 10.56 -11.37 7.34
C LEU A 107 10.11 -11.97 8.68
N LYS A 108 10.76 -13.06 9.11
CA LYS A 108 10.61 -13.60 10.46
C LYS A 108 11.76 -13.05 11.32
N LEU A 109 11.42 -12.37 12.41
CA LEU A 109 12.39 -11.81 13.34
C LEU A 109 12.49 -12.66 14.60
N LYS A 110 13.66 -12.70 15.23
CA LYS A 110 13.92 -13.48 16.45
C LYS A 110 13.01 -13.07 17.61
N ASN A 111 12.83 -11.77 17.79
CA ASN A 111 12.08 -11.21 18.93
C ASN A 111 10.61 -10.88 18.62
N ARG A 112 10.00 -11.51 17.58
CA ARG A 112 8.62 -11.20 17.18
C ARG A 112 7.84 -12.44 16.77
N ARG A 113 6.67 -12.64 17.42
CA ARG A 113 5.74 -13.73 17.08
C ARG A 113 5.13 -13.60 15.68
N LYS A 114 4.85 -12.36 15.23
CA LYS A 114 4.28 -12.07 13.90
C LYS A 114 5.36 -11.69 12.89
N GLN A 115 5.29 -12.26 11.68
CA GLN A 115 6.17 -11.89 10.56
C GLN A 115 5.93 -10.45 10.12
N LEU A 116 6.99 -9.73 9.76
CA LEU A 116 6.88 -8.46 9.05
C LEU A 116 6.55 -8.76 7.58
N ARG A 117 5.53 -8.11 7.04
CA ARG A 117 5.13 -8.26 5.64
C ARG A 117 5.35 -6.93 4.93
N ILE A 118 6.22 -6.94 3.93
CA ILE A 118 6.54 -5.79 3.10
C ILE A 118 6.01 -6.10 1.72
N ARG A 119 5.14 -5.24 1.18
CA ARG A 119 4.67 -5.36 -0.20
C ARG A 119 5.58 -4.49 -1.06
N ALA A 120 6.29 -5.08 -2.00
CA ALA A 120 7.23 -4.32 -2.84
C ALA A 120 6.52 -3.21 -3.64
N ASN A 121 5.26 -3.42 -4.04
CA ASN A 121 4.44 -2.43 -4.77
C ASN A 121 4.09 -1.18 -3.96
N ASP A 122 4.33 -1.16 -2.65
CA ASP A 122 4.10 0.05 -1.84
C ASP A 122 5.30 1.00 -1.92
N PHE A 123 6.39 0.62 -2.60
CA PHE A 123 7.62 1.40 -2.73
C PHE A 123 7.90 1.72 -4.20
N GLU A 124 8.33 2.96 -4.47
CA GLU A 124 8.69 3.43 -5.82
C GLU A 124 9.74 2.53 -6.49
N ARG A 125 10.73 2.05 -5.72
CA ARG A 125 11.79 1.15 -6.18
C ARG A 125 11.57 -0.30 -5.74
N GLY A 126 10.32 -0.77 -5.80
CA GLY A 126 9.93 -2.11 -5.34
C GLY A 126 10.74 -3.25 -5.96
N GLY A 127 11.07 -3.16 -7.25
CA GLY A 127 11.90 -4.14 -7.97
C GLY A 127 13.31 -4.26 -7.39
N GLU A 128 13.96 -3.13 -7.11
CA GLU A 128 15.28 -3.10 -6.50
C GLU A 128 15.26 -3.59 -5.06
N LEU A 129 14.23 -3.21 -4.30
CA LEU A 129 14.03 -3.69 -2.93
C LEU A 129 14.02 -5.22 -2.89
N ILE A 130 13.34 -5.87 -3.84
CA ILE A 130 13.33 -7.32 -3.92
C ILE A 130 14.72 -7.89 -4.21
N ASN A 131 15.48 -7.28 -5.12
CA ASN A 131 16.83 -7.73 -5.46
C ASN A 131 17.78 -7.61 -4.26
N GLU A 132 17.66 -6.55 -3.47
CA GLU A 132 18.41 -6.39 -2.22
C GLU A 132 18.05 -7.45 -1.18
N PHE A 133 16.75 -7.72 -0.98
CA PHE A 133 16.32 -8.80 -0.08
C PHE A 133 16.69 -10.21 -0.58
N LEU A 134 16.86 -10.40 -1.89
CA LEU A 134 17.40 -11.63 -2.47
C LEU A 134 18.90 -11.78 -2.16
N LYS A 135 19.69 -10.70 -2.19
CA LYS A 135 21.10 -10.73 -1.79
C LYS A 135 21.25 -11.11 -0.32
N ILE A 136 20.40 -10.58 0.56
CA ILE A 136 20.39 -10.90 2.00
C ILE A 136 19.96 -12.35 2.28
N LYS A 137 19.13 -12.94 1.41
CA LYS A 137 18.72 -14.34 1.53
C LYS A 137 19.90 -15.32 1.34
N GLN A 138 20.86 -15.00 0.47
CA GLN A 138 21.98 -15.87 0.14
C GLN A 138 22.96 -16.18 1.30
N PRO A 139 23.40 -15.22 2.13
CA PRO A 139 24.25 -15.52 3.29
C PRO A 139 23.48 -16.18 4.44
N ALA A 140 22.18 -15.92 4.60
CA ALA A 140 21.37 -16.53 5.66
C ALA A 140 21.11 -18.05 5.47
N GLU A 141 21.15 -18.54 4.22
CA GLU A 141 21.06 -19.98 3.91
C GLU A 141 22.42 -20.71 4.08
N LYS A 142 23.56 -20.02 3.96
CA LYS A 142 24.89 -20.62 4.16
C LYS A 142 25.27 -20.85 5.63
N LEU A 143 24.60 -20.20 6.58
CA LEU A 143 24.83 -20.35 8.02
C LEU A 143 23.97 -21.47 8.65
N GLN A 144 23.15 -22.16 7.86
CA GLN A 144 22.28 -23.26 8.31
C GLN A 144 22.61 -24.61 7.63
N GLY A 145 23.70 -24.68 6.86
CA GLY A 145 24.18 -25.89 6.18
C GLY A 145 25.42 -26.46 6.85
#